data_AF-A0A371CML2-F1
#
_entry.id   AF-A0A371CML2-F1
#
_cell.length_a   1.000
_cell.length_b   1.000
_cell.length_c   1.000
_cell.angle_alpha   90.00
_cell.angle_beta   90.00
_cell.angle_gamma   90.00
#
_symmetry.space_group_name_H-M   'P 1'
#
loop_
_entity.id
_entity.type
_entity.pdbx_description
1 polymer ?
#
loop_
_entity_poly.entity_id
_entity_poly.type
_entity_poly.pdbx_seq_one_letter_code
_entity_poly.pdbx_strand_id
1 'polypeptide(L)'
;LRRTGALGGGARSVTAIALATYGKAYKLLNQARKQQVCLIKRHEWRWRNEHGLGRVYAVGTCEKTVAVRNLEEPSAPCGGCLGILRCKAFKHLTDVRMPPDEKRACNNDEYKNIKLVELYGKFAGLSEILEHPDPKCSPFIRFAIGALNGAYKDEVFVGLVEAVMIKKDKITRGIGMQGFKYAPAFDEFMHLINVQSPKAYRFLTKHIPGRTQRSYQ
;
A
#
# COMPACT_ATOMS: atom_id res chain seq x y z
N LEU A 1 -9.08 10.92 -9.94
CA LEU A 1 -9.16 9.44 -10.01
C LEU A 1 -8.24 8.73 -9.02
N ARG A 2 -7.07 9.30 -8.67
CA ARG A 2 -6.12 8.73 -7.70
C ARG A 2 -6.66 8.51 -6.26
N ARG A 3 -7.79 9.11 -5.90
CA ARG A 3 -8.35 9.10 -4.53
C ARG A 3 -9.44 8.05 -4.26
N THR A 4 -9.99 7.41 -5.30
CA THR A 4 -11.14 6.52 -5.15
C THR A 4 -11.02 5.36 -6.12
N GLY A 5 -11.29 4.13 -5.66
CA GLY A 5 -11.40 2.96 -6.54
C GLY A 5 -12.78 2.79 -7.19
N ALA A 6 -13.70 3.74 -7.00
CA ALA A 6 -15.02 3.66 -7.61
C ALA A 6 -14.91 3.67 -9.15
N LEU A 7 -15.60 2.75 -9.81
CA LEU A 7 -15.62 2.60 -11.27
C LEU A 7 -16.57 3.57 -11.98
N GLY A 8 -17.40 4.31 -11.23
CA GLY A 8 -18.38 5.24 -11.78
C GLY A 8 -19.22 5.89 -10.69
N GLY A 9 -20.24 6.65 -11.09
CA GLY A 9 -21.12 7.31 -10.14
C GLY A 9 -22.31 8.04 -10.77
N GLY A 10 -23.06 8.74 -9.93
CA GLY A 10 -24.25 9.51 -10.32
C GLY A 10 -25.57 8.73 -10.27
N ALA A 11 -25.53 7.48 -9.84
CA ALA A 11 -26.71 6.65 -9.55
C ALA A 11 -27.32 6.95 -8.18
N ARG A 12 -28.53 6.44 -7.95
CA ARG A 12 -29.16 6.43 -6.63
C ARG A 12 -28.38 5.53 -5.66
N SER A 13 -28.58 5.76 -4.36
CA SER A 13 -27.95 4.93 -3.32
C SER A 13 -28.51 3.51 -3.34
N VAL A 14 -27.70 2.53 -2.90
CA VAL A 14 -28.15 1.12 -2.77
C VAL A 14 -29.37 0.99 -1.87
N THR A 15 -29.48 1.84 -0.85
CA THR A 15 -30.61 1.88 0.08
C THR A 15 -31.89 2.36 -0.60
N ALA A 16 -31.79 3.42 -1.43
CA ALA A 16 -32.92 3.93 -2.19
C ALA A 16 -33.39 2.93 -3.25
N ILE A 17 -32.46 2.27 -3.95
CA ILE A 17 -32.78 1.24 -4.94
C ILE A 17 -33.40 0.00 -4.25
N ALA A 18 -32.82 -0.47 -3.14
CA ALA A 18 -33.38 -1.59 -2.39
C ALA A 18 -34.82 -1.33 -1.90
N LEU A 19 -35.08 -0.13 -1.40
CA LEU A 19 -36.41 0.28 -0.97
C LEU A 19 -37.38 0.35 -2.15
N ALA A 20 -36.97 0.94 -3.27
CA ALA A 20 -37.82 1.06 -4.46
C ALA A 20 -38.11 -0.29 -5.14
N THR A 21 -37.15 -1.20 -5.19
CA THR A 21 -37.27 -2.49 -5.90
C THR A 21 -37.88 -3.60 -5.03
N TYR A 22 -37.59 -3.62 -3.73
CA TYR A 22 -37.96 -4.73 -2.84
C TYR A 22 -38.74 -4.31 -1.59
N GLY A 23 -38.97 -3.01 -1.37
CA GLY A 23 -39.67 -2.51 -0.17
C GLY A 23 -38.93 -2.77 1.15
N LYS A 24 -37.64 -3.14 1.10
CA LYS A 24 -36.85 -3.56 2.28
C LYS A 24 -35.51 -2.84 2.32
N ALA A 25 -34.98 -2.65 3.52
CA ALA A 25 -33.63 -2.12 3.71
C ALA A 25 -32.57 -3.04 3.09
N TYR A 26 -31.57 -2.47 2.41
CA TYR A 26 -30.51 -3.21 1.70
C TYR A 26 -29.82 -4.28 2.57
N LYS A 27 -29.60 -3.98 3.86
CA LYS A 27 -28.96 -4.92 4.80
C LYS A 27 -29.73 -6.23 4.96
N LEU A 28 -31.06 -6.17 4.91
CA LEU A 28 -31.99 -7.30 5.08
C LEU A 28 -32.18 -8.14 3.81
N LEU A 29 -31.59 -7.73 2.69
CA LEU A 29 -31.65 -8.49 1.45
C LEU A 29 -30.68 -9.68 1.50
N ASN A 30 -31.08 -10.79 0.88
CA ASN A 30 -30.16 -11.89 0.60
C ASN A 30 -29.14 -11.51 -0.48
N GLN A 31 -28.12 -12.35 -0.67
CA GLN A 31 -27.01 -12.02 -1.57
C GLN A 31 -27.42 -11.81 -3.02
N ALA A 32 -28.34 -12.64 -3.55
CA ALA A 32 -28.84 -12.51 -4.92
C ALA A 32 -29.56 -11.16 -5.15
N ARG A 33 -30.41 -10.74 -4.20
CA ARG A 33 -31.10 -9.44 -4.29
C ARG A 33 -30.12 -8.26 -4.11
N LYS A 34 -29.11 -8.41 -3.26
CA LYS A 34 -28.03 -7.40 -3.13
C LYS A 34 -27.28 -7.23 -4.45
N GLN A 35 -26.93 -8.32 -5.13
CA GLN A 35 -26.31 -8.28 -6.44
C GLN A 35 -27.19 -7.58 -7.48
N GLN A 36 -28.50 -7.85 -7.49
CA GLN A 36 -29.43 -7.17 -8.40
C GLN A 36 -29.52 -5.66 -8.13
N VAL A 37 -29.56 -5.23 -6.87
CA VAL A 37 -29.50 -3.80 -6.50
C VAL A 37 -28.21 -3.16 -7.00
N CYS A 38 -27.06 -3.83 -6.84
CA CYS A 38 -25.78 -3.35 -7.33
C CYS A 38 -25.74 -3.26 -8.86
N LEU A 39 -26.37 -4.20 -9.57
CA LEU A 39 -26.49 -4.19 -11.02
C LEU A 39 -27.34 -2.99 -11.48
N ILE A 40 -28.51 -2.77 -10.87
CA ILE A 40 -29.38 -1.61 -11.15
C ILE A 40 -28.60 -0.31 -10.91
N LYS A 41 -27.90 -0.19 -9.77
CA LYS A 41 -27.07 0.98 -9.47
C LYS A 41 -26.02 1.23 -10.54
N ARG A 42 -25.39 0.18 -11.08
CA ARG A 42 -24.40 0.28 -12.16
C ARG A 42 -25.03 0.75 -13.47
N HIS A 43 -26.24 0.30 -13.80
CA HIS A 43 -26.98 0.78 -14.97
C HIS A 43 -27.47 2.22 -14.82
N GLU A 44 -27.69 2.70 -13.60
CA GLU A 44 -28.06 4.09 -13.31
C GLU A 44 -26.86 5.06 -13.25
N TRP A 45 -25.63 4.60 -13.50
CA TRP A 45 -24.47 5.48 -13.51
C TRP A 45 -24.61 6.55 -14.59
N ARG A 46 -24.20 7.77 -14.24
CA ARG A 46 -24.11 8.90 -15.18
C ARG A 46 -22.71 9.04 -15.77
N TRP A 47 -21.70 8.56 -15.05
CA TRP A 47 -20.32 8.52 -15.53
C TRP A 47 -19.60 7.25 -15.10
N ARG A 48 -18.57 6.89 -15.87
CA ARG A 48 -17.63 5.81 -15.59
C ARG A 48 -16.21 6.37 -15.46
N ASN A 49 -15.44 5.78 -14.57
CA ASN A 49 -14.04 6.12 -14.29
C ASN A 49 -13.14 5.07 -14.94
N GLU A 50 -12.32 5.50 -15.90
CA GLU A 50 -11.29 4.67 -16.50
C GLU A 50 -9.95 4.97 -15.84
N HIS A 51 -9.63 4.20 -14.80
CA HIS A 51 -8.45 4.45 -13.96
C HIS A 51 -7.15 4.23 -14.73
N GLY A 52 -7.09 3.24 -15.63
CA GLY A 52 -5.87 2.94 -16.39
C GLY A 52 -5.43 4.09 -17.30
N LEU A 53 -6.38 4.84 -17.83
CA LEU A 53 -6.12 6.00 -18.70
C LEU A 53 -6.21 7.34 -17.95
N GLY A 54 -6.64 7.33 -16.69
CA GLY A 54 -6.90 8.55 -15.93
C GLY A 54 -8.04 9.41 -16.50
N ARG A 55 -9.04 8.79 -17.14
CA ARG A 55 -10.14 9.49 -17.85
C ARG A 55 -11.52 9.18 -17.26
N VAL A 56 -12.47 10.08 -17.45
CA VAL A 56 -13.87 9.91 -17.07
C VAL A 56 -14.75 10.04 -18.32
N TYR A 57 -15.72 9.14 -18.47
CA TYR A 57 -16.64 9.14 -19.62
C TYR A 57 -18.09 9.19 -19.15
N ALA A 58 -18.96 9.84 -19.93
CA ALA A 58 -20.38 9.83 -19.69
C ALA A 58 -20.97 8.47 -20.08
N VAL A 59 -21.93 7.99 -19.29
CA VAL A 59 -22.67 6.77 -19.62
C VAL A 59 -23.87 7.16 -20.49
N GLY A 60 -24.04 6.48 -21.62
CA GLY A 60 -25.16 6.69 -22.55
C GLY A 60 -25.00 7.87 -23.52
N THR A 61 -24.36 8.97 -23.11
CA THR A 61 -24.24 10.20 -23.92
C THR A 61 -22.85 10.46 -24.50
N CYS A 62 -21.89 9.59 -24.22
CA CYS A 62 -20.54 9.71 -24.80
C CYS A 62 -20.56 9.31 -26.29
N GLU A 63 -20.07 10.21 -27.15
CA GLU A 63 -19.98 9.99 -28.61
C GLU A 63 -18.88 8.99 -28.99
N LYS A 64 -17.97 8.66 -28.07
CA LYS A 64 -16.80 7.77 -28.20
C LYS A 64 -15.71 8.28 -29.15
N THR A 65 -16.08 8.92 -30.25
CA THR A 65 -15.20 9.59 -31.19
C THR A 65 -15.52 11.08 -31.22
N VAL A 66 -14.50 11.91 -31.43
CA VAL A 66 -14.64 13.35 -31.61
C VAL A 66 -13.85 13.76 -32.85
N ALA A 67 -14.41 14.70 -33.62
CA ALA A 67 -13.69 15.25 -34.76
C ALA A 67 -12.54 16.14 -34.26
N VAL A 68 -11.31 15.78 -34.63
CA VAL A 68 -10.11 16.51 -34.24
C VAL A 68 -9.71 17.40 -35.42
N ARG A 69 -9.71 18.72 -35.21
CA ARG A 69 -9.29 19.69 -36.25
C ARG A 69 -7.77 19.84 -36.33
N ASN A 70 -7.07 19.68 -35.21
CA ASN A 70 -5.62 19.75 -35.14
C ASN A 70 -5.10 18.55 -34.32
N LEU A 71 -4.24 17.72 -34.92
CA LEU A 71 -3.67 16.53 -34.29
C LEU A 71 -2.63 16.86 -33.21
N GLU A 72 -2.10 18.09 -33.21
CA GLU A 72 -1.07 18.53 -32.26
C GLU A 72 -1.66 19.03 -30.93
N GLU A 73 -2.95 19.35 -30.89
CA GLU A 73 -3.63 19.85 -29.69
C GLU A 73 -4.57 18.81 -29.05
N PRO A 74 -4.69 18.77 -27.71
CA PRO A 74 -5.66 17.91 -27.05
C PRO A 74 -7.08 18.30 -27.47
N SER A 75 -7.75 17.42 -28.20
CA SER A 75 -9.15 17.64 -28.59
C SER A 75 -10.05 17.75 -27.36
N ALA A 76 -10.98 18.72 -27.39
CA ALA A 76 -12.00 18.84 -26.36
C ALA A 76 -12.82 17.53 -26.22
N PRO A 77 -13.25 17.15 -25.01
CA PRO A 77 -14.17 16.03 -24.83
C PRO A 77 -15.48 16.25 -25.59
N CYS A 78 -16.16 15.17 -26.00
CA CYS A 78 -17.51 15.28 -26.58
C CYS A 78 -18.48 15.97 -25.61
N GLY A 79 -19.57 16.54 -26.16
CA GLY A 79 -20.54 17.30 -25.39
C GLY A 79 -21.15 16.53 -24.21
N GLY A 80 -21.42 15.23 -24.40
CA GLY A 80 -21.92 14.34 -23.33
C GLY A 80 -20.94 14.19 -22.17
N CYS A 81 -19.66 13.97 -22.46
CA CYS A 81 -18.61 13.89 -21.44
C CYS A 81 -18.36 15.24 -20.75
N LEU A 82 -18.38 16.34 -21.51
CA LEU A 82 -18.27 17.68 -20.94
C LEU A 82 -19.45 18.01 -20.02
N GLY A 83 -20.65 17.50 -20.34
CA GLY A 83 -21.86 17.63 -19.53
C GLY A 83 -21.74 17.06 -18.11
N ILE A 84 -20.83 16.10 -17.87
CA ILE A 84 -20.58 15.55 -16.53
C ILE A 84 -20.13 16.65 -15.56
N LEU A 85 -19.36 17.63 -16.04
CA LEU A 85 -18.89 18.76 -15.22
C LEU A 85 -20.04 19.62 -14.70
N ARG A 86 -21.23 19.56 -15.32
CA ARG A 86 -22.43 20.26 -14.85
C ARG A 86 -23.21 19.45 -13.82
N CYS A 87 -22.91 18.16 -13.64
CA CYS A 87 -23.57 17.31 -12.67
C CYS A 87 -23.18 17.74 -11.24
N LYS A 88 -24.17 18.14 -10.43
CA LYS A 88 -23.96 18.53 -9.02
C LYS A 88 -23.21 17.47 -8.21
N ALA A 89 -23.59 16.19 -8.38
CA ALA A 89 -22.93 15.09 -7.70
C ALA A 89 -21.44 14.95 -8.09
N PHE A 90 -21.11 15.19 -9.36
CA PHE A 90 -19.73 15.14 -9.83
C PHE A 90 -18.91 16.32 -9.29
N LYS A 91 -19.46 17.54 -9.33
CA LYS A 91 -18.81 18.73 -8.75
C LYS A 91 -18.51 18.56 -7.27
N HIS A 92 -19.50 18.12 -6.50
CA HIS A 92 -19.31 17.89 -5.07
C HIS A 92 -18.17 16.92 -4.81
N LEU A 93 -18.09 15.84 -5.61
CA LEU A 93 -16.95 14.93 -5.51
C LEU A 93 -15.64 15.65 -5.82
N THR A 94 -15.51 16.38 -6.94
CA THR A 94 -14.23 17.04 -7.29
C THR A 94 -13.71 17.96 -6.19
N ASP A 95 -14.60 18.63 -5.47
CA ASP A 95 -14.25 19.60 -4.43
C ASP A 95 -13.81 18.95 -3.09
N VAL A 96 -14.06 17.65 -2.90
CA VAL A 96 -13.64 16.93 -1.68
C VAL A 96 -12.12 16.79 -1.64
N ARG A 97 -11.50 17.36 -0.59
CA ARG A 97 -10.07 17.23 -0.29
C ARG A 97 -9.70 15.78 0.02
N MET A 98 -8.48 15.38 -0.34
CA MET A 98 -7.97 14.05 -0.04
C MET A 98 -7.88 13.87 1.49
N PRO A 99 -8.45 12.79 2.06
CA PRO A 99 -8.32 12.54 3.48
C PRO A 99 -6.86 12.21 3.85
N PRO A 100 -6.43 12.51 5.09
CA PRO A 100 -5.13 12.08 5.60
C PRO A 100 -5.01 10.56 5.59
N ASP A 101 -3.78 10.06 5.47
CA ASP A 101 -3.46 8.66 5.20
C ASP A 101 -4.01 7.70 6.26
N GLU A 102 -4.02 8.13 7.52
CA GLU A 102 -4.58 7.39 8.67
C GLU A 102 -6.06 7.02 8.48
N LYS A 103 -6.84 7.80 7.71
CA LYS A 103 -8.27 7.55 7.47
C LYS A 103 -8.56 6.82 6.16
N ARG A 104 -7.54 6.48 5.35
CA ARG A 104 -7.73 5.74 4.08
C ARG A 104 -8.24 4.31 4.29
N ALA A 105 -7.99 3.71 5.46
CA ALA A 105 -8.44 2.36 5.81
C ALA A 105 -9.99 2.22 5.82
N CYS A 106 -10.71 3.32 6.07
CA CYS A 106 -12.17 3.33 6.19
C CYS A 106 -12.93 3.47 4.85
N ASN A 107 -12.26 3.30 3.70
CA ASN A 107 -12.96 3.27 2.42
C ASN A 107 -13.99 2.12 2.36
N ASN A 108 -15.06 2.30 1.59
CA ASN A 108 -16.05 1.24 1.38
C ASN A 108 -15.40 0.04 0.67
N ASP A 109 -15.60 -1.16 1.20
CA ASP A 109 -15.06 -2.40 0.65
C ASP A 109 -15.48 -2.66 -0.80
N GLU A 110 -16.64 -2.14 -1.23
CA GLU A 110 -17.10 -2.17 -2.63
C GLU A 110 -16.13 -1.45 -3.60
N TYR A 111 -15.39 -0.46 -3.11
CA TYR A 111 -14.46 0.37 -3.91
C TYR A 111 -12.99 0.07 -3.62
N LYS A 112 -12.72 -0.90 -2.75
CA LYS A 112 -11.37 -1.40 -2.52
C LYS A 112 -11.07 -2.48 -3.54
N ASN A 113 -9.86 -2.45 -4.09
CA ASN A 113 -9.33 -3.66 -4.71
C ASN A 113 -8.94 -4.61 -3.57
N ILE A 114 -9.83 -5.57 -3.27
CA ILE A 114 -9.69 -6.49 -2.15
C ILE A 114 -8.33 -7.21 -2.20
N LYS A 115 -7.87 -7.62 -3.39
CA LYS A 115 -6.57 -8.30 -3.54
C LYS A 115 -5.40 -7.40 -3.16
N LEU A 116 -5.45 -6.12 -3.54
CA LEU A 116 -4.41 -5.16 -3.14
C LEU A 116 -4.47 -4.89 -1.63
N VAL A 117 -5.67 -4.71 -1.07
CA VAL A 117 -5.84 -4.49 0.37
C VAL A 117 -5.35 -5.70 1.17
N GLU A 118 -5.64 -6.92 0.73
CA GLU A 118 -5.09 -8.14 1.32
C GLU A 118 -3.57 -8.19 1.18
N LEU A 119 -3.00 -7.81 0.03
CA LEU A 119 -1.56 -7.82 -0.18
C LEU A 119 -0.83 -6.83 0.75
N TYR A 120 -1.30 -5.58 0.82
CA TYR A 120 -0.76 -4.57 1.73
C TYR A 120 -1.05 -4.92 3.20
N GLY A 121 -2.19 -5.53 3.50
CA GLY A 121 -2.54 -5.96 4.85
C GLY A 121 -1.75 -7.17 5.35
N LYS A 122 -1.32 -8.06 4.44
CA LYS A 122 -0.50 -9.25 4.78
C LYS A 122 0.91 -8.87 5.21
N PHE A 123 1.46 -7.77 4.72
CA PHE A 123 2.86 -7.39 4.94
C PHE A 123 2.95 -5.98 5.52
N ALA A 124 3.09 -5.88 6.85
CA ALA A 124 3.39 -4.62 7.52
C ALA A 124 4.70 -4.03 6.98
N GLY A 125 4.72 -2.74 6.67
CA GLY A 125 5.89 -2.07 6.10
C GLY A 125 6.00 -2.11 4.57
N LEU A 126 5.08 -2.79 3.86
CA LEU A 126 5.15 -2.93 2.40
C LEU A 126 4.86 -1.62 1.66
N SER A 127 3.98 -0.77 2.20
CA SER A 127 3.68 0.55 1.63
C SER A 127 4.93 1.42 1.59
N GLU A 128 5.70 1.42 2.68
CA GLU A 128 6.93 2.19 2.84
C GLU A 128 8.01 1.75 1.83
N ILE A 129 8.01 0.47 1.45
CA ILE A 129 8.93 -0.08 0.43
C ILE A 129 8.47 0.30 -0.98
N LEU A 130 7.18 0.14 -1.28
CA LEU A 130 6.64 0.34 -2.63
C LEU A 130 6.50 1.82 -3.00
N GLU A 131 6.23 2.68 -2.02
CA GLU A 131 6.07 4.13 -2.20
C GLU A 131 7.41 4.90 -2.05
N HIS A 132 8.52 4.19 -1.79
CA HIS A 132 9.85 4.81 -1.74
C HIS A 132 10.14 5.52 -3.08
N PRO A 133 10.66 6.77 -3.08
CA PRO A 133 10.83 7.55 -4.31
C PRO A 133 11.76 6.89 -5.33
N ASP A 134 12.66 6.04 -4.86
CA ASP A 134 13.46 5.16 -5.71
C ASP A 134 13.61 3.76 -5.08
N PRO A 135 12.67 2.84 -5.34
CA PRO A 135 12.69 1.51 -4.73
C PRO A 135 13.87 0.67 -5.24
N LYS A 136 14.33 0.93 -6.47
CA LYS A 136 15.38 0.15 -7.13
C LYS A 136 16.78 0.61 -6.74
N CYS A 137 16.98 1.91 -6.51
CA CYS A 137 18.30 2.43 -6.12
C CYS A 137 18.50 2.49 -4.61
N SER A 138 17.44 2.32 -3.80
CA SER A 138 17.58 2.26 -2.33
C SER A 138 18.54 1.13 -1.92
N PRO A 139 19.68 1.44 -1.28
CA PRO A 139 20.64 0.43 -0.83
C PRO A 139 20.01 -0.58 0.14
N PHE A 140 19.02 -0.13 0.94
CA PHE A 140 18.33 -0.98 1.90
C PHE A 140 17.42 -2.01 1.22
N ILE A 141 16.70 -1.62 0.18
CA ILE A 141 15.84 -2.53 -0.59
C ILE A 141 16.72 -3.51 -1.39
N ARG A 142 17.81 -3.02 -1.98
CA ARG A 142 18.80 -3.89 -2.67
C ARG A 142 19.46 -4.87 -1.70
N PHE A 143 19.78 -4.44 -0.49
CA PHE A 143 20.29 -5.32 0.56
C PHE A 143 19.26 -6.38 0.93
N ALA A 144 18.01 -6.01 1.21
CA ALA A 144 16.96 -6.97 1.56
C ALA A 144 16.74 -8.02 0.46
N ILE A 145 16.64 -7.59 -0.80
CA ILE A 145 16.52 -8.50 -1.96
C ILE A 145 17.75 -9.39 -2.07
N GLY A 146 18.95 -8.83 -1.96
CA GLY A 146 20.20 -9.58 -2.03
C GLY A 146 20.33 -10.62 -0.91
N ALA A 147 19.96 -10.26 0.32
CA ALA A 147 19.98 -11.16 1.47
C ALA A 147 18.98 -12.30 1.30
N LEU A 148 17.75 -12.01 0.87
CA LEU A 148 16.73 -13.03 0.60
C LEU A 148 17.11 -13.98 -0.55
N ASN A 149 17.83 -13.48 -1.54
CA ASN A 149 18.33 -14.28 -2.66
C ASN A 149 19.65 -15.00 -2.35
N GLY A 150 20.19 -14.89 -1.13
CA GLY A 150 21.46 -15.52 -0.75
C GLY A 150 22.68 -14.93 -1.47
N ALA A 151 22.60 -13.67 -1.92
CA ALA A 151 23.70 -13.01 -2.63
C ALA A 151 24.90 -12.71 -1.71
N TYR A 152 24.67 -12.56 -0.41
CA TYR A 152 25.72 -12.34 0.58
C TYR A 152 26.07 -13.66 1.26
N LYS A 153 27.25 -14.19 0.94
CA LYS A 153 27.80 -15.42 1.53
C LYS A 153 28.67 -15.18 2.76
N ASP A 154 28.96 -13.90 3.07
CA ASP A 154 29.73 -13.53 4.24
C ASP A 154 28.85 -13.66 5.49
N GLU A 155 29.04 -14.77 6.20
CA GLU A 155 28.27 -15.11 7.40
C GLU A 155 28.54 -14.15 8.57
N VAL A 156 29.72 -13.51 8.60
CA VAL A 156 30.06 -12.50 9.62
C VAL A 156 29.23 -11.24 9.39
N PHE A 157 29.16 -10.77 8.14
CA PHE A 157 28.39 -9.58 7.78
C PHE A 157 26.89 -9.82 7.94
N VAL A 158 26.36 -10.94 7.45
CA VAL A 158 24.94 -11.29 7.62
C VAL A 158 24.62 -11.42 9.11
N GLY A 159 25.45 -12.11 9.88
CA GLY A 159 25.30 -12.26 11.33
C GLY A 159 25.34 -10.94 12.11
N LEU A 160 26.17 -9.97 11.68
CA LEU A 160 26.18 -8.63 12.23
C LEU A 160 24.83 -7.92 11.99
N VAL A 161 24.32 -7.96 10.76
CA VAL A 161 23.06 -7.31 10.41
C VAL A 161 21.91 -7.93 11.21
N GLU A 162 21.84 -9.25 11.29
CA GLU A 162 20.87 -9.97 12.14
C GLU A 162 20.95 -9.51 13.59
N ALA A 163 22.16 -9.43 14.15
CA ALA A 163 22.35 -9.03 15.52
C ALA A 163 21.85 -7.60 15.78
N VAL A 164 22.09 -6.68 14.84
CA VAL A 164 21.61 -5.28 14.90
C VAL A 164 20.09 -5.24 14.86
N MET A 165 19.45 -6.01 13.97
CA MET A 165 17.99 -6.07 13.84
C MET A 165 17.34 -6.62 15.11
N ILE A 166 17.84 -7.73 15.66
CA ILE A 166 17.30 -8.34 16.89
C ILE A 166 17.46 -7.38 18.07
N LYS A 167 18.61 -6.70 18.20
CA LYS A 167 18.84 -5.71 19.27
C LYS A 167 17.83 -4.57 19.19
N LYS A 168 17.57 -4.04 17.99
CA LYS A 168 16.59 -2.97 17.79
C LYS A 168 15.16 -3.41 18.11
N ASP A 169 14.77 -4.61 17.69
CA ASP A 169 13.47 -5.19 18.01
C ASP A 169 13.27 -5.36 19.52
N LYS A 170 14.25 -5.92 20.22
CA LYS A 170 14.22 -6.04 21.69
C LYS A 170 14.10 -4.70 22.41
N ILE A 171 14.86 -3.69 21.99
CA ILE A 171 14.77 -2.32 22.53
C ILE A 171 13.36 -1.75 22.31
N THR A 172 12.81 -1.93 21.11
CA THR A 172 11.46 -1.44 20.75
C THR A 172 10.39 -2.11 21.63
N ARG A 173 10.58 -3.38 21.99
CA ARG A 173 9.69 -4.13 22.88
C ARG A 173 9.94 -3.88 24.36
N GLY A 174 11.00 -3.15 24.73
CA GLY A 174 11.40 -2.95 26.12
C GLY A 174 11.92 -4.21 26.83
N ILE A 175 12.38 -5.22 26.08
CA ILE A 175 12.84 -6.50 26.63
C ILE A 175 14.37 -6.50 26.74
N GLY A 176 14.89 -7.06 27.84
CA GLY A 176 16.33 -7.21 28.05
C GLY A 176 17.04 -8.12 27.05
N MET A 177 18.38 -8.06 27.04
CA MET A 177 19.24 -8.83 26.13
C MET A 177 19.44 -10.31 26.56
N GLN A 178 18.70 -10.78 27.55
CA GLN A 178 18.75 -12.18 28.00
C GLN A 178 18.35 -13.13 26.86
N GLY A 179 19.03 -14.27 26.76
CA GLY A 179 18.77 -15.28 25.72
C GLY A 179 19.06 -14.84 24.28
N PHE A 180 19.80 -13.73 24.08
CA PHE A 180 20.19 -13.31 22.75
C PHE A 180 21.16 -14.32 22.12
N LYS A 181 20.78 -14.88 20.97
CA LYS A 181 21.62 -15.79 20.18
C LYS A 181 22.28 -15.01 19.05
N TYR A 182 23.60 -15.11 18.97
CA TYR A 182 24.39 -14.54 17.87
C TYR A 182 24.60 -15.61 16.81
N ALA A 183 24.71 -15.18 15.54
CA ALA A 183 25.13 -16.06 14.47
C ALA A 183 26.56 -16.57 14.75
N PRO A 184 26.86 -17.88 14.55
CA PRO A 184 28.14 -18.47 14.95
C PRO A 184 29.37 -17.74 14.38
N ALA A 185 29.39 -17.46 13.07
CA ALA A 185 30.50 -16.79 12.41
C ALA A 185 30.74 -15.37 12.96
N PHE A 186 29.67 -14.62 13.22
CA PHE A 186 29.79 -13.29 13.81
C PHE A 186 30.27 -13.34 15.28
N ASP A 187 29.77 -14.30 16.07
CA ASP A 187 30.17 -14.47 17.47
C ASP A 187 31.64 -14.88 17.58
N GLU A 188 32.10 -15.79 16.72
CA GLU A 188 33.50 -16.20 16.61
C GLU A 188 34.40 -15.03 16.21
N PHE A 189 34.01 -14.26 15.19
CA PHE A 189 34.73 -13.05 14.78
C PHE A 189 34.87 -12.06 15.94
N MET A 190 33.80 -11.82 16.68
CA MET A 190 33.79 -10.93 17.85
C MET A 190 34.66 -11.50 18.99
N HIS A 191 34.70 -12.82 19.18
CA HIS A 191 35.58 -13.48 20.13
C HIS A 191 37.06 -13.31 19.75
N LEU A 192 37.42 -13.49 18.47
CA LEU A 192 38.79 -13.30 17.98
C LEU A 192 39.27 -11.86 18.22
N ILE A 193 38.43 -10.86 17.97
CA ILE A 193 38.74 -9.46 18.30
C ILE A 193 39.00 -9.30 19.80
N ASN A 194 38.19 -9.93 20.65
CA ASN A 194 38.37 -9.85 22.10
C ASN A 194 39.69 -10.48 22.56
N VAL A 195 40.08 -11.61 21.99
CA VAL A 195 41.34 -12.30 22.29
C VAL A 195 42.54 -11.46 21.83
N GLN A 196 42.51 -10.94 20.61
CA GLN A 196 43.62 -10.16 20.06
C GLN A 196 43.73 -8.76 20.68
N SER A 197 42.60 -8.08 20.89
CA SER A 197 42.57 -6.73 21.45
C SER A 197 41.28 -6.48 22.23
N PRO A 198 41.28 -6.77 23.55
CA PRO A 198 40.15 -6.46 24.43
C PRO A 198 39.77 -4.97 24.42
N LYS A 199 40.73 -4.07 24.12
CA LYS A 199 40.47 -2.63 23.98
C LYS A 199 39.64 -2.33 22.73
N ALA A 200 39.99 -2.90 21.58
CA ALA A 200 39.23 -2.74 20.34
C ALA A 200 37.82 -3.34 20.47
N TYR A 201 37.71 -4.51 21.10
CA TYR A 201 36.42 -5.14 21.40
C TYR A 201 35.47 -4.23 22.20
N ARG A 202 35.98 -3.62 23.28
CA ARG A 202 35.19 -2.67 24.09
C ARG A 202 34.77 -1.42 23.33
N PHE A 203 35.57 -0.99 22.36
CA PHE A 203 35.21 0.14 21.50
C PHE A 203 34.09 -0.25 20.53
N LEU A 204 34.26 -1.37 19.82
CA LEU A 204 33.29 -1.85 18.84
C LEU A 204 31.93 -2.16 19.46
N THR A 205 31.89 -2.80 20.63
CA THR A 205 30.64 -3.16 21.31
C THR A 205 29.80 -1.97 21.80
N LYS A 206 30.34 -0.74 21.75
CA LYS A 206 29.55 0.50 21.91
C LYS A 206 28.63 0.77 20.71
N HIS A 207 29.06 0.37 19.52
CA HIS A 207 28.37 0.66 18.26
C HIS A 207 27.63 -0.56 17.72
N ILE A 208 28.25 -1.73 17.79
CA ILE A 208 27.68 -2.99 17.29
C ILE A 208 27.29 -3.92 18.45
N PRO A 209 26.27 -4.77 18.28
CA PRO A 209 25.91 -5.78 19.28
C PRO A 209 27.05 -6.78 19.48
N GLY A 210 27.33 -7.14 20.73
CA GLY A 210 28.29 -8.18 21.08
C GLY A 210 28.05 -8.68 22.50
N ARG A 211 28.61 -9.83 22.83
CA ARG A 211 28.56 -10.38 24.18
C ARG A 211 29.31 -9.50 25.18
N THR A 212 29.10 -9.77 26.45
CA THR A 212 30.00 -9.21 27.47
C THR A 212 31.32 -9.98 27.45
N GLN A 213 32.44 -9.33 27.75
CA GLN A 213 33.75 -9.99 27.77
C GLN A 213 33.79 -11.21 28.72
N ARG A 214 33.03 -11.14 29.82
CA ARG A 214 32.86 -12.23 30.80
C ARG A 214 32.17 -13.47 30.23
N SER A 215 31.42 -13.33 29.13
CA SER A 215 30.73 -14.45 28.49
C SER A 215 31.64 -15.27 27.57
N TYR A 216 32.89 -14.84 27.37
CA TYR A 216 33.91 -15.54 26.59
C TYR A 216 35.02 -16.15 27.46
N GLN A 217 35.00 -15.85 28.77
CA GLN A 217 35.91 -16.43 29.76
C GLN A 217 35.28 -17.69 30.35
#